data_AF-A0AAE3FN24-F1
#
_entry.id   AF-A0AAE3FN24-F1
#
_cell.length_a   1.000
_cell.length_b   1.000
_cell.length_c   1.000
_cell.angle_alpha   90.00
_cell.angle_beta   90.00
_cell.angle_gamma   90.00
#
_symmetry.space_group_name_H-M   'P 1'
#
loop_
_entity.id
_entity.type
_entity.pdbx_description
1 polymer ?
#
loop_
_entity_poly.entity_id
_entity_poly.type
_entity_poly.pdbx_seq_one_letter_code
_entity_poly.pdbx_strand_id
1 'polypeptide(L)'
;MQAEIVGEDDKGLGVDIVDNNGAEHHVGMNFEGEIKFHQCDAYADKAANRTDNENEHNAQARRFARYHVYRERGYQTLDAWEIPESILLTAGVIDRLTQEEFEEHFGAYYQQFRSTVEDDVEPVVEPVEEKADGLSVYLQYVSLDVDLVDVLTTEECEALEQSLAEETDPGALFDQLGDAVESLDLADFSIVNTSELGTLYQTHTDEVENPPFYPDHVSPDARLELSPIDPPWKEYLPPEGFQTLVVHHLLCQVRDCYLRMGLEPPEGVRVLGLGKYRQTVRSEHLGCYEPVHYTDSPVEGYRLPKLGTHLEQ
;
A
#
# COMPACT_ATOMS: atom_id res chain seq x y z
N MET A 1 17.22 1.45 6.94
CA MET A 1 17.26 2.92 7.09
C MET A 1 17.30 3.26 8.57
N GLN A 2 17.86 4.41 8.94
CA GLN A 2 17.83 4.97 10.30
C GLN A 2 17.55 6.47 10.20
N ALA A 3 16.82 7.05 11.15
CA ALA A 3 16.47 8.46 11.13
C ALA A 3 16.54 9.09 12.53
N GLU A 4 16.81 10.39 12.57
CA GLU A 4 16.74 11.23 13.77
C GLU A 4 16.14 12.59 13.40
N ILE A 5 15.18 13.08 14.19
CA ILE A 5 14.65 14.45 14.06
C ILE A 5 15.64 15.41 14.74
N VAL A 6 16.34 16.21 13.94
CA VAL A 6 17.45 17.08 14.40
C VAL A 6 17.04 18.54 14.66
N GLY A 7 15.85 18.94 14.23
CA GLY A 7 15.33 20.29 14.45
C GLY A 7 13.85 20.40 14.13
N GLU A 8 13.18 21.28 14.87
CA GLU A 8 11.76 21.60 14.72
C GLU A 8 11.56 23.08 15.05
N ASP A 9 10.94 23.82 14.14
CA ASP A 9 10.65 25.25 14.31
C ASP A 9 9.21 25.59 13.84
N ASP A 10 8.88 26.87 13.72
CA ASP A 10 7.55 27.33 13.30
C ASP A 10 7.23 27.04 11.82
N LYS A 11 8.20 26.57 11.03
CA LYS A 11 8.07 26.32 9.58
C LYS A 11 8.12 24.84 9.23
N GLY A 12 8.69 24.00 10.09
CA GLY A 12 8.73 22.57 9.87
C GLY A 12 9.84 21.86 10.63
N LEU A 13 10.32 20.76 10.05
CA LEU A 13 11.24 19.83 10.69
C LEU A 13 12.43 19.49 9.80
N GLY A 14 13.57 19.23 10.43
CA GLY A 14 14.76 18.62 9.83
C GLY A 14 14.94 17.19 10.33
N VAL A 15 15.22 16.27 9.41
CA VAL A 15 15.45 14.86 9.68
C VAL A 15 16.76 14.44 9.03
N ASP A 16 17.64 13.85 9.83
CA ASP A 16 18.86 13.21 9.35
C ASP A 16 18.58 11.73 9.15
N ILE A 17 19.00 11.18 8.00
CA ILE A 17 18.72 9.80 7.60
C ILE A 17 20.00 9.14 7.14
N VAL A 18 20.22 7.90 7.58
CA VAL A 18 21.24 7.01 7.03
C VAL A 18 20.53 5.94 6.21
N ASP A 19 20.83 5.90 4.91
CA ASP A 19 20.25 4.92 4.00
C ASP A 19 20.88 3.53 4.11
N ASN A 20 20.33 2.55 3.39
CA ASN A 20 20.82 1.17 3.44
C ASN A 20 22.23 0.99 2.86
N ASN A 21 22.74 1.98 2.11
CA ASN A 21 24.11 2.01 1.62
C ASN A 21 25.06 2.78 2.56
N GLY A 22 24.54 3.29 3.68
CA GLY A 22 25.27 4.12 4.63
C GLY A 22 25.45 5.57 4.18
N ALA A 23 24.72 6.04 3.17
CA ALA A 23 24.73 7.43 2.77
C ALA A 23 23.90 8.28 3.74
N GLU A 24 24.43 9.44 4.10
CA GLU A 24 23.77 10.41 4.97
C GLU A 24 22.92 11.38 4.13
N HIS A 25 21.70 11.62 4.57
CA HIS A 25 20.74 12.53 3.98
C HIS A 25 20.25 13.52 5.03
N HIS A 26 20.19 14.80 4.65
CA HIS A 26 19.56 15.85 5.43
C HIS A 26 18.28 16.29 4.72
N VAL A 27 17.12 16.03 5.33
CA VAL A 27 15.80 16.28 4.74
C VAL A 27 15.06 17.31 5.59
N GLY A 28 14.65 18.42 4.96
CA GLY A 28 13.80 19.43 5.58
C GLY A 28 12.40 19.41 4.96
N MET A 29 11.35 19.41 5.78
CA MET A 29 9.96 19.41 5.34
C MET A 29 9.05 20.29 6.21
N ASN A 30 7.88 20.66 5.69
CA ASN A 30 6.83 21.28 6.52
C ASN A 30 5.99 20.23 7.25
N PHE A 31 5.02 20.68 8.06
CA PHE A 31 4.13 19.80 8.83
C PHE A 31 3.17 18.95 7.97
N GLU A 32 2.97 19.33 6.70
CA GLU A 32 2.18 18.57 5.71
C GLU A 32 3.05 17.56 4.93
N GLY A 33 4.34 17.44 5.26
CA GLY A 33 5.27 16.50 4.63
C GLY A 33 5.84 16.97 3.28
N GLU A 34 5.59 18.20 2.86
CA GLU A 34 6.19 18.77 1.67
C GLU A 34 7.69 19.00 1.88
N ILE A 35 8.52 18.27 1.10
CA ILE A 35 9.97 18.36 1.18
C ILE A 35 10.46 19.73 0.64
N LYS A 36 10.98 20.57 1.53
CA LYS A 36 11.53 21.90 1.20
C LYS A 36 13.03 21.84 0.88
N PHE A 37 13.73 20.86 1.43
CA PHE A 37 15.17 20.68 1.26
C PHE A 37 15.56 19.21 1.34
N HIS A 38 16.51 18.79 0.51
CA HIS A 38 17.14 17.47 0.60
C HIS A 38 18.59 17.58 0.10
N GLN A 39 19.56 17.27 0.97
CA GLN A 39 20.97 17.15 0.63
C GLN A 39 21.49 15.73 0.94
N CYS A 40 22.36 15.22 0.07
CA CYS A 40 23.13 13.99 0.27
C CYS A 40 24.44 14.12 -0.51
N ASP A 41 25.59 13.99 0.16
CA ASP A 41 26.90 14.17 -0.48
C ASP A 41 27.40 12.88 -1.18
N ALA A 42 26.78 11.73 -0.91
CA ALA A 42 27.15 10.44 -1.49
C ALA A 42 26.67 10.27 -2.95
N TYR A 43 25.61 10.99 -3.34
CA TYR A 43 24.99 10.90 -4.65
C TYR A 43 25.08 12.24 -5.39
N ALA A 44 25.03 12.22 -6.72
CA ALA A 44 25.11 13.47 -7.50
C ALA A 44 23.96 14.44 -7.15
N ASP A 45 24.20 15.76 -7.06
CA ASP A 45 23.13 16.73 -6.73
C ASP A 45 21.96 16.74 -7.73
N LYS A 46 22.29 16.60 -9.03
CA LYS A 46 21.30 16.62 -10.10
C LYS A 46 20.79 15.22 -10.36
N ALA A 47 19.48 15.03 -10.28
CA ALA A 47 18.83 13.74 -10.55
C ALA A 47 19.21 13.12 -11.91
N ALA A 48 19.38 13.95 -12.96
CA ALA A 48 19.81 13.49 -14.28
C ALA A 48 21.25 12.95 -14.34
N ASN A 49 22.06 13.17 -13.30
CA ASN A 49 23.42 12.65 -13.18
C ASN A 49 23.50 11.43 -12.25
N ARG A 50 22.38 11.02 -11.65
CA ARG A 50 22.28 9.84 -10.81
C ARG A 50 21.91 8.62 -11.66
N THR A 51 22.34 7.45 -11.23
CA THR A 51 21.77 6.18 -11.69
C THR A 51 20.33 6.03 -11.20
N ASP A 52 19.57 5.11 -11.79
CA ASP A 52 18.18 4.87 -11.39
C ASP A 52 18.09 4.41 -9.93
N ASN A 53 19.01 3.56 -9.48
CA ASN A 53 19.08 3.13 -8.08
C ASN A 53 19.42 4.29 -7.13
N GLU A 54 20.35 5.18 -7.48
CA GLU A 54 20.66 6.36 -6.66
C GLU A 54 19.47 7.33 -6.58
N ASN A 55 18.71 7.49 -7.68
CA ASN A 55 17.45 8.24 -7.66
C ASN A 55 16.43 7.59 -6.73
N GLU A 56 16.34 6.26 -6.75
CA GLU A 56 15.44 5.53 -5.87
C GLU A 56 15.84 5.63 -4.39
N HIS A 57 17.12 5.48 -4.03
CA HIS A 57 17.58 5.66 -2.64
C HIS A 57 17.26 7.07 -2.11
N ASN A 58 17.41 8.10 -2.95
CA ASN A 58 16.98 9.46 -2.61
C ASN A 58 15.46 9.57 -2.41
N ALA A 59 14.67 8.82 -3.18
CA ALA A 59 13.22 8.79 -3.02
C ALA A 59 12.80 8.02 -1.76
N GLN A 60 13.46 6.90 -1.46
CA GLN A 60 13.26 6.13 -0.24
C GLN A 60 13.56 6.98 1.00
N ALA A 61 14.69 7.69 1.03
CA ALA A 61 15.04 8.60 2.13
C ALA A 61 13.95 9.66 2.37
N ARG A 62 13.41 10.28 1.32
CA ARG A 62 12.31 11.25 1.46
C ARG A 62 11.02 10.63 2.00
N ARG A 63 10.66 9.43 1.53
CA ARG A 63 9.46 8.70 2.00
C ARG A 63 9.60 8.29 3.45
N PHE A 64 10.75 7.74 3.81
CA PHE A 64 11.07 7.36 5.17
C PHE A 64 11.12 8.57 6.10
N ALA A 65 11.63 9.72 5.65
CA ALA A 65 11.59 10.98 6.42
C ALA A 65 10.16 11.36 6.82
N ARG A 66 9.23 11.34 5.85
CA ARG A 66 7.81 11.66 6.08
C ARG A 66 7.22 10.67 7.09
N TYR A 67 7.36 9.38 6.82
CA TYR A 67 6.85 8.33 7.70
C TYR A 67 7.41 8.39 9.12
N HIS A 68 8.71 8.63 9.28
CA HIS A 68 9.32 8.77 10.59
C HIS A 68 8.78 9.97 11.36
N VAL A 69 8.60 11.13 10.71
CA VAL A 69 7.97 12.30 11.34
C VAL A 69 6.52 12.02 11.72
N TYR A 70 5.77 11.35 10.85
CA TYR A 70 4.41 10.89 11.17
C TYR A 70 4.40 10.02 12.42
N ARG A 71 5.22 8.97 12.48
CA ARG A 71 5.30 8.04 13.61
C ARG A 71 5.73 8.71 14.92
N GLU A 72 6.72 9.61 14.87
CA GLU A 72 7.35 10.21 16.07
C GLU A 72 6.67 11.50 16.57
N ARG A 73 5.86 12.16 15.73
CA ARG A 73 5.24 13.46 16.06
C ARG A 73 3.73 13.51 15.80
N GLY A 74 3.17 12.53 15.11
CA GLY A 74 1.75 12.52 14.72
C GLY A 74 1.40 13.53 13.62
N TYR A 75 2.39 14.16 12.98
CA TYR A 75 2.10 15.07 11.88
C TYR A 75 1.67 14.29 10.64
N GLN A 76 0.55 14.70 10.02
CA GLN A 76 0.02 14.11 8.80
C GLN A 76 0.86 14.51 7.58
N THR A 77 2.08 13.97 7.54
CA THR A 77 3.03 14.18 6.47
C THR A 77 2.79 13.27 5.28
N LEU A 78 1.89 12.29 5.40
CA LEU A 78 1.51 11.27 4.43
C LEU A 78 -0.01 11.24 4.27
N ASP A 79 -0.47 10.89 3.07
CA ASP A 79 -1.86 10.48 2.90
C ASP A 79 -2.08 9.11 3.56
N ALA A 80 -3.28 8.85 4.10
CA ALA A 80 -3.56 7.60 4.82
C ALA A 80 -3.30 6.35 3.95
N TRP A 81 -3.63 6.39 2.67
CA TRP A 81 -3.34 5.30 1.72
C TRP A 81 -1.84 5.10 1.37
N GLU A 82 -0.94 5.95 1.88
CA GLU A 82 0.52 5.74 1.89
C GLU A 82 1.04 5.20 3.24
N ILE A 83 0.23 5.16 4.29
CA ILE A 83 0.60 4.72 5.65
C ILE A 83 0.32 3.22 5.80
N PRO A 84 1.33 2.38 6.12
CA PRO A 84 1.16 0.93 6.29
C PRO A 84 0.02 0.57 7.26
N GLU A 85 -0.06 1.25 8.39
CA GLU A 85 -1.02 1.00 9.46
C GLU A 85 -2.45 1.32 9.04
N SER A 86 -2.67 2.44 8.34
CA SER A 86 -4.00 2.80 7.83
C SER A 86 -4.53 1.78 6.81
N ILE A 87 -3.65 1.32 5.91
CA ILE A 87 -4.00 0.29 4.92
C ILE A 87 -4.30 -1.04 5.64
N LEU A 88 -3.51 -1.41 6.64
CA LEU A 88 -3.69 -2.63 7.42
C LEU A 88 -5.04 -2.63 8.14
N LEU A 89 -5.39 -1.53 8.80
CA LEU A 89 -6.68 -1.40 9.48
C LEU A 89 -7.84 -1.48 8.51
N THR A 90 -7.73 -0.81 7.36
CA THR A 90 -8.74 -0.89 6.30
C THR A 90 -8.91 -2.32 5.79
N ALA A 91 -7.80 -3.07 5.62
CA ALA A 91 -7.85 -4.46 5.22
C ALA A 91 -8.59 -5.33 6.26
N GLY A 92 -8.37 -5.09 7.55
CA GLY A 92 -9.06 -5.78 8.63
C GLY A 92 -10.56 -5.48 8.73
N VAL A 93 -10.97 -4.24 8.43
CA VAL A 93 -12.39 -3.89 8.32
C VAL A 93 -13.03 -4.63 7.14
N ILE A 94 -12.37 -4.65 5.99
CA ILE A 94 -12.87 -5.35 4.78
C ILE A 94 -12.99 -6.86 5.01
N ASP A 95 -12.04 -7.48 5.70
CA ASP A 95 -12.04 -8.91 6.00
C ASP A 95 -13.28 -9.35 6.81
N ARG A 96 -13.82 -8.46 7.64
CA ARG A 96 -14.95 -8.75 8.54
C ARG A 96 -16.32 -8.46 7.93
N LEU A 97 -16.37 -7.83 6.76
CA LEU A 97 -17.64 -7.55 6.09
C LEU A 97 -18.38 -8.85 5.79
N THR A 98 -19.67 -8.83 6.02
CA THR A 98 -20.55 -9.85 5.45
C THR A 98 -20.54 -9.75 3.92
N GLN A 99 -20.95 -10.82 3.24
CA GLN A 99 -21.02 -10.80 1.77
C GLN A 99 -21.96 -9.70 1.23
N GLU A 100 -23.04 -9.39 1.95
CA GLU A 100 -23.97 -8.33 1.56
C GLU A 100 -23.31 -6.94 1.64
N GLU A 101 -22.61 -6.65 2.73
CA GLU A 101 -21.87 -5.40 2.91
C GLU A 101 -20.70 -5.28 1.92
N PHE A 102 -19.99 -6.38 1.69
CA PHE A 102 -18.91 -6.41 0.71
C PHE A 102 -19.42 -6.14 -0.70
N GLU A 103 -20.54 -6.75 -1.11
CA GLU A 103 -21.17 -6.49 -2.41
C GLU A 103 -21.66 -5.04 -2.54
N GLU A 104 -22.18 -4.44 -1.46
CA GLU A 104 -22.59 -3.03 -1.44
C GLU A 104 -21.42 -2.08 -1.74
N HIS A 105 -20.24 -2.33 -1.18
CA HIS A 105 -19.08 -1.44 -1.31
C HIS A 105 -18.19 -1.75 -2.52
N PHE A 106 -18.03 -3.03 -2.87
CA PHE A 106 -17.06 -3.51 -3.86
C PHE A 106 -17.71 -4.19 -5.06
N GLY A 107 -19.04 -4.28 -5.15
CA GLY A 107 -19.75 -4.94 -6.26
C GLY A 107 -19.38 -4.38 -7.64
N ALA A 108 -19.18 -3.06 -7.76
CA ALA A 108 -18.71 -2.45 -9.00
C ALA A 108 -17.28 -2.89 -9.37
N TYR A 109 -16.38 -2.96 -8.38
CA TYR A 109 -15.02 -3.46 -8.60
C TYR A 109 -15.05 -4.93 -8.99
N TYR A 110 -15.80 -5.75 -8.26
CA TYR A 110 -15.97 -7.17 -8.54
C TYR A 110 -16.52 -7.41 -9.95
N GLN A 111 -17.52 -6.62 -10.38
CA GLN A 111 -18.02 -6.67 -11.76
C GLN A 111 -16.92 -6.31 -12.77
N GLN A 112 -16.14 -5.26 -12.52
CA GLN A 112 -15.01 -4.88 -13.39
C GLN A 112 -13.99 -6.01 -13.48
N PHE A 113 -13.59 -6.61 -12.35
CA PHE A 113 -12.69 -7.75 -12.30
C PHE A 113 -13.23 -8.96 -13.06
N ARG A 114 -14.54 -9.23 -12.97
CA ARG A 114 -15.15 -10.31 -13.75
C ARG A 114 -15.17 -10.02 -15.24
N SER A 115 -15.42 -8.78 -15.65
CA SER A 115 -15.42 -8.39 -17.07
C SER A 115 -14.08 -8.64 -17.79
N THR A 116 -12.96 -8.73 -17.04
CA THR A 116 -11.65 -9.02 -17.62
C THR A 116 -11.36 -10.51 -17.79
N VAL A 117 -12.13 -11.39 -17.16
CA VAL A 117 -11.95 -12.85 -17.20
C VAL A 117 -13.15 -13.61 -17.78
N GLU A 118 -14.31 -12.95 -17.89
CA GLU A 118 -15.57 -13.48 -18.41
C GLU A 118 -16.13 -12.58 -19.52
N ASP A 119 -16.27 -13.13 -20.73
CA ASP A 119 -16.69 -12.39 -21.93
C ASP A 119 -18.14 -11.86 -21.89
N ASP A 120 -18.98 -12.35 -20.97
CA ASP A 120 -20.40 -12.01 -20.86
C ASP A 120 -20.72 -10.99 -19.76
N VAL A 121 -19.70 -10.50 -19.06
CA VAL A 121 -19.84 -9.45 -18.03
C VAL A 121 -19.45 -8.10 -18.62
N GLU A 122 -20.40 -7.15 -18.62
CA GLU A 122 -20.14 -5.79 -19.08
C GLU A 122 -19.22 -5.05 -18.08
N PRO A 123 -18.15 -4.39 -18.54
CA PRO A 123 -17.26 -3.61 -17.66
C PRO A 123 -17.97 -2.37 -17.10
N VAL A 124 -17.56 -1.93 -15.92
CA VAL A 124 -18.06 -0.72 -15.24
C VAL A 124 -17.37 0.53 -15.78
N VAL A 125 -16.07 0.44 -16.07
CA VAL A 125 -15.26 1.49 -16.70
C VAL A 125 -14.62 0.96 -17.98
N GLU A 126 -14.23 1.87 -18.87
CA GLU A 126 -13.58 1.46 -20.13
C GLU A 126 -12.30 0.65 -19.84
N PRO A 127 -12.21 -0.61 -20.32
CA PRO A 127 -11.00 -1.42 -20.19
C PRO A 127 -9.79 -0.69 -20.80
N VAL A 128 -8.67 -0.74 -20.10
CA VAL A 128 -7.43 -0.02 -20.48
C VAL A 128 -6.32 -0.93 -20.95
N GLU A 129 -6.54 -2.24 -20.91
CA GLU A 129 -5.56 -3.29 -21.23
C GLU A 129 -5.10 -3.19 -22.69
N GLU A 130 -5.99 -2.83 -23.62
CA GLU A 130 -5.63 -2.59 -25.03
C GLU A 130 -4.83 -1.29 -25.26
N LYS A 131 -4.87 -0.37 -24.29
CA LYS A 131 -4.15 0.91 -24.31
C LYS A 131 -2.84 0.84 -23.51
N ALA A 132 -2.72 -0.16 -22.63
CA ALA A 132 -1.59 -0.33 -21.75
C ALA A 132 -0.47 -1.10 -22.47
N ASP A 133 0.75 -0.58 -22.36
CA ASP A 133 1.96 -1.24 -22.84
C ASP A 133 2.69 -2.02 -21.72
N GLY A 134 2.15 -1.95 -20.50
CA GLY A 134 2.67 -2.59 -19.30
C GLY A 134 1.57 -2.88 -18.29
N LEU A 135 1.88 -2.72 -16.99
CA LEU A 135 0.90 -2.93 -15.93
C LEU A 135 -0.32 -2.01 -16.09
N SER A 136 -1.51 -2.54 -15.80
CA SER A 136 -2.73 -1.77 -15.63
C SER A 136 -3.45 -2.22 -14.38
N VAL A 137 -4.05 -1.28 -13.66
CA VAL A 137 -4.83 -1.50 -12.45
C VAL A 137 -6.10 -0.66 -12.47
N TYR A 138 -7.12 -1.17 -11.81
CA TYR A 138 -8.28 -0.38 -11.44
C TYR A 138 -8.03 0.27 -10.08
N LEU A 139 -8.65 1.43 -9.86
CA LEU A 139 -8.49 2.22 -8.64
C LEU A 139 -9.82 2.34 -7.92
N GLN A 140 -9.82 2.15 -6.60
CA GLN A 140 -10.95 2.52 -5.76
C GLN A 140 -10.47 3.03 -4.41
N TYR A 141 -10.98 4.18 -4.00
CA TYR A 141 -10.75 4.72 -2.66
C TYR A 141 -11.73 4.12 -1.67
N VAL A 142 -11.24 3.81 -0.48
CA VAL A 142 -12.03 3.28 0.64
C VAL A 142 -11.93 4.26 1.80
N SER A 143 -13.04 4.48 2.51
CA SER A 143 -13.11 5.39 3.65
C SER A 143 -13.88 4.76 4.78
N LEU A 144 -13.32 4.87 5.97
CA LEU A 144 -13.90 4.39 7.20
C LEU A 144 -14.69 5.50 7.88
N ASP A 145 -15.56 5.13 8.81
CA ASP A 145 -16.35 6.03 9.65
C ASP A 145 -15.56 6.62 10.84
N VAL A 146 -14.23 6.53 10.77
CA VAL A 146 -13.29 7.00 11.78
C VAL A 146 -12.17 7.81 11.14
N ASP A 147 -11.63 8.78 11.88
CA ASP A 147 -10.38 9.43 11.51
C ASP A 147 -9.21 8.59 12.05
N LEU A 148 -8.54 7.86 11.16
CA LEU A 148 -7.41 7.01 11.55
C LEU A 148 -6.23 7.80 12.13
N VAL A 149 -6.12 9.11 11.87
CA VAL A 149 -5.08 9.95 12.48
C VAL A 149 -5.29 10.09 13.99
N ASP A 150 -6.55 10.14 14.44
CA ASP A 150 -6.90 10.23 15.85
C ASP A 150 -6.74 8.88 16.58
N VAL A 151 -6.81 7.77 15.85
CA VAL A 151 -6.71 6.40 16.36
C VAL A 151 -5.27 5.90 16.39
N LEU A 152 -4.53 6.14 15.31
CA LEU A 152 -3.17 5.63 15.13
C LEU A 152 -2.17 6.56 15.81
N THR A 153 -2.13 6.53 17.14
CA THR A 153 -1.02 7.18 17.85
C THR A 153 0.25 6.33 17.71
N THR A 154 1.39 6.87 18.16
CA THR A 154 2.66 6.15 18.16
C THR A 154 2.56 4.79 18.86
N GLU A 155 1.83 4.70 19.97
CA GLU A 155 1.68 3.46 20.75
C GLU A 155 0.89 2.40 19.98
N GLU A 156 -0.22 2.75 19.33
CA GLU A 156 -1.02 1.83 18.51
C GLU A 156 -0.26 1.39 17.27
N CYS A 157 0.50 2.29 16.63
CA CYS A 157 1.34 1.95 15.49
C CYS A 157 2.45 0.93 15.87
N GLU A 158 3.09 1.11 17.03
CA GLU A 158 4.06 0.15 17.58
C GLU A 158 3.41 -1.19 17.92
N ALA A 159 2.21 -1.19 18.51
CA ALA A 159 1.47 -2.40 18.83
C ALA A 159 1.09 -3.20 17.57
N LEU A 160 0.65 -2.52 16.50
CA LEU A 160 0.37 -3.16 15.20
C LEU A 160 1.63 -3.77 14.59
N GLU A 161 2.73 -3.01 14.57
CA GLU A 161 4.00 -3.49 14.03
C GLU A 161 4.51 -4.71 14.80
N GLN A 162 4.41 -4.70 16.13
CA GLN A 162 4.77 -5.84 16.97
C GLN A 162 3.87 -7.05 16.68
N SER A 163 2.55 -6.82 16.56
CA SER A 163 1.60 -7.88 16.24
C SER A 163 1.94 -8.53 14.90
N LEU A 164 2.35 -7.73 13.90
CA LEU A 164 2.78 -8.20 12.59
C LEU A 164 4.20 -8.76 12.54
N ALA A 165 5.04 -8.54 13.54
CA ALA A 165 6.41 -9.05 13.56
C ALA A 165 6.48 -10.54 13.90
N GLU A 166 5.41 -11.13 14.42
CA GLU A 166 5.38 -12.54 14.81
C GLU A 166 5.36 -13.47 13.58
N GLU A 167 6.24 -14.48 13.58
CA GLU A 167 6.29 -15.52 12.55
C GLU A 167 4.92 -16.21 12.45
N THR A 168 4.34 -16.18 11.25
CA THR A 168 2.95 -16.59 11.04
C THR A 168 2.86 -17.62 9.93
N ASP A 169 2.21 -18.76 10.22
CA ASP A 169 1.87 -19.76 9.19
C ASP A 169 1.07 -19.07 8.06
N PRO A 170 1.30 -19.41 6.77
CA PRO A 170 0.53 -18.86 5.67
C PRO A 170 -1.01 -18.91 5.82
N GLY A 171 -1.56 -19.81 6.64
CA GLY A 171 -3.00 -19.88 6.92
C GLY A 171 -3.50 -19.03 8.09
N ALA A 172 -2.61 -18.45 8.91
CA ALA A 172 -2.96 -17.68 10.10
C ALA A 172 -2.86 -16.15 9.89
N LEU A 173 -2.54 -15.69 8.68
CA LEU A 173 -2.36 -14.27 8.38
C LEU A 173 -3.64 -13.44 8.59
N PHE A 174 -4.78 -13.97 8.16
CA PHE A 174 -6.08 -13.32 8.36
C PHE A 174 -6.49 -13.34 9.84
N ASP A 175 -6.21 -14.44 10.55
CA ASP A 175 -6.42 -14.51 12.00
C ASP A 175 -5.57 -13.45 12.73
N GLN A 176 -4.30 -13.30 12.36
CA GLN A 176 -3.39 -12.28 12.91
C GLN A 176 -3.86 -10.85 12.59
N LEU A 177 -4.38 -10.62 11.38
CA LEU A 177 -5.00 -9.35 11.01
C LEU A 177 -6.22 -9.07 11.89
N GLY A 178 -7.07 -10.08 12.09
CA GLY A 178 -8.21 -10.04 12.99
C GLY A 178 -7.80 -9.69 14.41
N ASP A 179 -6.84 -10.41 14.98
CA ASP A 179 -6.32 -10.19 16.33
C ASP A 179 -5.73 -8.78 16.49
N ALA A 180 -4.98 -8.30 15.49
CA ALA A 180 -4.39 -6.96 15.51
C ALA A 180 -5.46 -5.87 15.57
N VAL A 181 -6.52 -6.00 14.76
CA VAL A 181 -7.65 -5.04 14.72
C VAL A 181 -8.50 -5.13 16.00
N GLU A 182 -8.72 -6.33 16.54
CA GLU A 182 -9.39 -6.53 17.82
C GLU A 182 -8.63 -5.91 19.00
N SER A 183 -7.31 -6.05 19.01
CA SER A 183 -6.46 -5.54 20.09
C SER A 183 -6.55 -4.01 20.27
N LEU A 184 -6.90 -3.30 19.20
CA LEU A 184 -7.04 -1.87 19.16
C LEU A 184 -8.50 -1.39 19.40
N ASP A 185 -9.42 -2.30 19.72
CA ASP A 185 -10.86 -2.02 19.88
C ASP A 185 -11.49 -1.39 18.62
N LEU A 186 -10.92 -1.71 17.46
CA LEU A 186 -11.34 -1.17 16.15
C LEU A 186 -12.43 -2.02 15.50
N ALA A 187 -12.99 -2.97 16.25
CA ALA A 187 -14.06 -3.85 15.81
C ALA A 187 -15.36 -3.11 15.50
N ASP A 188 -15.45 -1.83 15.86
CA ASP A 188 -16.63 -0.99 15.67
C ASP A 188 -16.57 -0.12 14.40
N PHE A 189 -15.49 -0.17 13.61
CA PHE A 189 -15.40 0.64 12.40
C PHE A 189 -16.12 0.02 11.21
N SER A 190 -16.72 0.89 10.41
CA SER A 190 -17.44 0.52 9.19
C SER A 190 -16.95 1.34 8.00
N ILE A 191 -17.22 0.83 6.78
CA ILE A 191 -16.94 1.59 5.57
C ILE A 191 -18.05 2.62 5.37
N VAL A 192 -17.71 3.91 5.41
CA VAL A 192 -18.67 4.99 5.14
C VAL A 192 -18.88 5.19 3.64
N ASN A 193 -17.83 4.97 2.84
CA ASN A 193 -17.90 5.20 1.40
C ASN A 193 -16.79 4.45 0.65
N THR A 194 -17.11 4.04 -0.58
CA THR A 194 -16.13 3.69 -1.60
C THR A 194 -16.31 4.60 -2.81
N SER A 195 -15.22 4.97 -3.48
CA SER A 195 -15.32 5.77 -4.70
C SER A 195 -15.89 4.96 -5.87
N GLU A 196 -16.24 5.66 -6.96
CA GLU A 196 -16.31 5.03 -8.28
C GLU A 196 -14.96 4.41 -8.67
N LEU A 197 -14.90 3.70 -9.79
CA LEU A 197 -13.64 3.13 -10.29
C LEU A 197 -12.86 4.15 -11.11
N GLY A 198 -11.55 4.18 -10.88
CA GLY A 198 -10.57 4.82 -11.74
C GLY A 198 -9.68 3.81 -12.45
N THR A 199 -8.77 4.31 -13.28
CA THR A 199 -7.77 3.47 -13.96
C THR A 199 -6.38 4.07 -13.82
N LEU A 200 -5.37 3.21 -13.73
CA LEU A 200 -3.97 3.60 -13.76
C LEU A 200 -3.20 2.59 -14.60
N TYR A 201 -2.52 3.05 -15.65
CA TYR A 201 -1.81 2.16 -16.56
C TYR A 201 -0.56 2.80 -17.15
N GLN A 202 0.35 1.95 -17.60
CA GLN A 202 1.57 2.34 -18.27
C GLN A 202 1.35 2.37 -19.79
N THR A 203 1.75 3.45 -20.43
CA THR A 203 2.01 3.51 -21.88
C THR A 203 3.50 3.46 -22.13
N HIS A 204 3.92 3.31 -23.39
CA HIS A 204 5.33 3.30 -23.77
C HIS A 204 6.13 4.52 -23.28
N THR A 205 5.48 5.68 -23.09
CA THR A 205 6.16 6.92 -22.70
C THR A 205 5.75 7.46 -21.35
N ASP A 206 4.52 7.19 -20.90
CA ASP A 206 3.91 7.88 -19.78
C ASP A 206 3.07 6.94 -18.89
N GLU A 207 2.93 7.33 -17.63
CA GLU A 207 1.93 6.81 -16.72
C GLU A 207 0.64 7.61 -16.91
N VAL A 208 -0.49 6.93 -17.13
CA VAL A 208 -1.80 7.57 -17.30
C VAL A 208 -2.69 7.20 -16.12
N GLU A 209 -3.02 8.20 -15.30
CA GLU A 209 -3.93 8.08 -14.16
C GLU A 209 -5.26 8.78 -14.49
N ASN A 210 -6.34 8.02 -14.50
CA ASN A 210 -7.71 8.54 -14.49
C ASN A 210 -8.26 8.27 -13.09
N PRO A 211 -8.07 9.22 -12.14
CA PRO A 211 -8.47 8.98 -10.76
C PRO A 211 -10.00 8.87 -10.66
N PRO A 212 -10.51 8.03 -9.75
CA PRO A 212 -11.94 8.03 -9.48
C PRO A 212 -12.36 9.37 -8.88
N PHE A 213 -13.63 9.75 -9.08
CA PHE A 213 -14.16 10.93 -8.43
C PHE A 213 -14.15 10.73 -6.92
N TYR A 214 -13.56 11.69 -6.20
CA TYR A 214 -13.51 11.68 -4.76
C TYR A 214 -13.56 13.14 -4.25
N PRO A 215 -14.39 13.47 -3.24
CA PRO A 215 -14.53 14.85 -2.78
C PRO A 215 -13.20 15.43 -2.25
N ASP A 216 -12.87 16.66 -2.65
CA ASP A 216 -11.59 17.36 -2.35
C ASP A 216 -11.27 17.59 -0.85
N HIS A 217 -12.06 17.06 0.08
CA HIS A 217 -11.95 17.30 1.53
C HIS A 217 -12.05 16.04 2.39
N VAL A 218 -12.10 14.86 1.78
CA VAL A 218 -11.99 13.60 2.50
C VAL A 218 -10.64 13.00 2.11
N SER A 219 -9.88 12.48 3.07
CA SER A 219 -8.69 11.68 2.77
C SER A 219 -9.11 10.21 2.84
N PRO A 220 -8.92 9.42 1.79
CA PRO A 220 -9.29 8.02 1.84
C PRO A 220 -8.27 7.22 2.65
N ASP A 221 -8.76 6.33 3.51
CA ASP A 221 -7.96 5.50 4.41
C ASP A 221 -7.15 4.44 3.65
N ALA A 222 -7.67 3.97 2.52
CA ALA A 222 -6.95 3.12 1.59
C ALA A 222 -7.27 3.43 0.13
N ARG A 223 -6.36 3.02 -0.76
CA ARG A 223 -6.51 3.07 -2.21
C ARG A 223 -6.22 1.70 -2.80
N LEU A 224 -7.28 0.98 -3.18
CA LEU A 224 -7.15 -0.28 -3.88
C LEU A 224 -6.55 -0.03 -5.27
N GLU A 225 -5.55 -0.84 -5.64
CA GLU A 225 -4.82 -0.74 -6.92
C GLU A 225 -4.67 -2.15 -7.52
N LEU A 226 -5.79 -2.87 -7.68
CA LEU A 226 -5.74 -4.27 -8.08
C LEU A 226 -5.72 -4.40 -9.61
N SER A 227 -4.75 -5.19 -10.09
CA SER A 227 -4.69 -5.57 -11.50
C SER A 227 -5.68 -6.69 -11.77
N PRO A 228 -6.39 -6.66 -12.91
CA PRO A 228 -7.26 -7.77 -13.33
C PRO A 228 -6.50 -9.08 -13.62
N ILE A 229 -5.17 -9.05 -13.73
CA ILE A 229 -4.37 -10.18 -14.20
C ILE A 229 -3.33 -10.56 -13.15
N ASP A 230 -3.64 -11.56 -12.34
CA ASP A 230 -2.65 -12.53 -11.82
C ASP A 230 -3.34 -13.88 -11.49
N PRO A 231 -2.99 -14.98 -12.18
CA PRO A 231 -3.56 -16.29 -11.90
C PRO A 231 -3.07 -16.88 -10.56
N PRO A 232 -3.86 -17.76 -9.89
CA PRO A 232 -5.10 -18.37 -10.36
C PRO A 232 -6.37 -17.56 -10.02
N TRP A 233 -6.89 -16.80 -10.98
CA TRP A 233 -8.12 -15.99 -10.85
C TRP A 233 -9.38 -16.80 -10.55
N LYS A 234 -9.41 -18.08 -10.91
CA LYS A 234 -10.59 -18.95 -10.75
C LYS A 234 -10.98 -19.16 -9.29
N GLU A 235 -10.01 -19.12 -8.38
CA GLU A 235 -10.25 -19.29 -6.95
C GLU A 235 -10.89 -18.03 -6.34
N TYR A 236 -10.72 -16.86 -6.98
CA TYR A 236 -11.25 -15.57 -6.54
C TYR A 236 -12.51 -15.12 -7.29
N LEU A 237 -13.04 -15.97 -8.20
CA LEU A 237 -14.27 -15.64 -8.92
C LEU A 237 -15.51 -15.55 -8.03
N PRO A 238 -15.73 -16.40 -7.01
CA PRO A 238 -16.84 -16.19 -6.08
C PRO A 238 -16.64 -14.88 -5.30
N PRO A 239 -17.72 -14.20 -4.87
CA PRO A 239 -17.63 -12.97 -4.07
C PRO A 239 -16.73 -13.11 -2.84
N GLU A 240 -16.81 -14.24 -2.13
CA GLU A 240 -15.99 -14.55 -0.96
C GLU A 240 -14.50 -14.63 -1.33
N GLY A 241 -14.21 -15.20 -2.51
CA GLY A 241 -12.85 -15.29 -3.05
C GLY A 241 -12.33 -13.91 -3.45
N PHE A 242 -13.18 -13.04 -4.01
CA PHE A 242 -12.80 -11.68 -4.37
C PHE A 242 -12.53 -10.81 -3.14
N GLN A 243 -13.32 -10.94 -2.07
CA GLN A 243 -13.05 -10.29 -0.78
C GLN A 243 -11.67 -10.68 -0.25
N THR A 244 -11.37 -11.99 -0.26
CA THR A 244 -10.06 -12.52 0.13
C THR A 244 -8.92 -11.93 -0.72
N LEU A 245 -9.15 -11.77 -2.03
CA LEU A 245 -8.19 -11.14 -2.95
C LEU A 245 -7.97 -9.66 -2.64
N VAL A 246 -9.03 -8.91 -2.33
CA VAL A 246 -8.92 -7.49 -1.94
C VAL A 246 -8.07 -7.35 -0.68
N VAL A 247 -8.35 -8.14 0.36
CA VAL A 247 -7.57 -8.10 1.60
C VAL A 247 -6.12 -8.49 1.36
N HIS A 248 -5.86 -9.57 0.62
CA HIS A 248 -4.49 -9.98 0.24
C HIS A 248 -3.74 -8.87 -0.50
N HIS A 249 -4.40 -8.22 -1.46
CA HIS A 249 -3.82 -7.10 -2.20
C HIS A 249 -3.46 -5.92 -1.29
N LEU A 250 -4.33 -5.57 -0.34
CA LEU A 250 -4.02 -4.52 0.64
C LEU A 250 -2.81 -4.89 1.51
N LEU A 251 -2.66 -6.16 1.91
CA LEU A 251 -1.45 -6.62 2.62
C LEU A 251 -0.19 -6.51 1.75
N CYS A 252 -0.27 -6.81 0.45
CA CYS A 252 0.81 -6.54 -0.50
C CYS A 252 1.11 -5.04 -0.63
N GLN A 253 0.10 -4.16 -0.51
CA GLN A 253 0.31 -2.72 -0.48
C GLN A 253 0.97 -2.24 0.82
N VAL A 254 0.67 -2.85 1.97
CA VAL A 254 1.36 -2.60 3.26
C VAL A 254 2.85 -2.94 3.11
N ARG A 255 3.18 -4.14 2.60
CA ARG A 255 4.55 -4.56 2.25
C ARG A 255 5.25 -3.50 1.39
N ASP A 256 4.59 -3.05 0.34
CA ASP A 256 5.17 -2.10 -0.61
C ASP A 256 5.42 -0.72 0.00
N CYS A 257 4.64 -0.30 1.00
CA CYS A 257 4.95 0.92 1.74
C CYS A 257 6.31 0.82 2.43
N TYR A 258 6.61 -0.29 3.13
CA TYR A 258 7.92 -0.52 3.76
C TYR A 258 9.06 -0.56 2.73
N LEU A 259 8.89 -1.31 1.63
CA LEU A 259 9.92 -1.42 0.59
C LEU A 259 10.25 -0.06 -0.04
N ARG A 260 9.24 0.76 -0.32
CA ARG A 260 9.41 2.12 -0.85
C ARG A 260 10.09 3.07 0.14
N MET A 261 10.12 2.74 1.42
CA MET A 261 10.86 3.47 2.43
C MET A 261 12.28 2.93 2.62
N GLY A 262 12.68 1.87 1.89
CA GLY A 262 13.95 1.19 2.12
C GLY A 262 13.97 0.44 3.46
N LEU A 263 12.80 0.02 3.95
CA LEU A 263 12.65 -0.79 5.15
C LEU A 263 12.35 -2.24 4.76
N GLU A 264 12.78 -3.16 5.62
CA GLU A 264 12.29 -4.54 5.54
C GLU A 264 10.88 -4.58 6.14
N PRO A 265 9.88 -5.12 5.43
CA PRO A 265 8.54 -5.29 5.99
C PRO A 265 8.57 -6.21 7.23
N PRO A 266 7.65 -6.00 8.21
CA PRO A 266 7.38 -6.97 9.26
C PRO A 266 7.05 -8.35 8.68
N GLU A 267 7.47 -9.43 9.36
CA GLU A 267 7.39 -10.79 8.84
C GLU A 267 5.96 -11.22 8.48
N GLY A 268 4.96 -10.82 9.27
CA GLY A 268 3.54 -11.04 9.02
C GLY A 268 3.09 -10.53 7.65
N VAL A 269 3.61 -9.39 7.18
CA VAL A 269 3.24 -8.78 5.90
C VAL A 269 4.26 -9.02 4.78
N ARG A 270 5.22 -9.95 4.95
CA ARG A 270 6.07 -10.43 3.84
C ARG A 270 5.30 -11.38 2.93
N VAL A 271 4.30 -10.84 2.26
CA VAL A 271 3.42 -11.58 1.34
C VAL A 271 3.88 -11.43 -0.10
N LEU A 272 3.62 -12.44 -0.94
CA LEU A 272 3.86 -12.40 -2.38
C LEU A 272 2.62 -11.93 -3.13
N GLY A 273 2.83 -11.25 -4.27
CA GLY A 273 1.77 -10.78 -5.15
C GLY A 273 1.82 -9.26 -5.42
N LEU A 274 1.03 -8.82 -6.38
CA LEU A 274 0.92 -7.40 -6.74
C LEU A 274 0.41 -6.57 -5.55
N GLY A 275 0.99 -5.38 -5.39
CA GLY A 275 0.58 -4.42 -4.37
C GLY A 275 0.37 -3.03 -4.97
N LYS A 276 1.23 -2.08 -4.63
CA LYS A 276 1.16 -0.72 -5.20
C LYS A 276 1.70 -0.73 -6.63
N TYR A 277 0.93 -0.21 -7.57
CA TYR A 277 1.27 -0.12 -8.99
C TYR A 277 2.70 0.41 -9.21
N ARG A 278 3.00 1.56 -8.61
CA ARG A 278 4.32 2.20 -8.79
C ARG A 278 5.46 1.43 -8.12
N GLN A 279 5.18 0.51 -7.19
CA GLN A 279 6.20 -0.36 -6.60
C GLN A 279 6.41 -1.61 -7.45
N THR A 280 5.36 -2.19 -8.03
CA THR A 280 5.49 -3.26 -9.02
C THR A 280 6.36 -2.81 -10.18
N VAL A 281 6.04 -1.67 -10.81
CA VAL A 281 6.83 -1.13 -11.93
C VAL A 281 8.29 -0.90 -11.53
N ARG A 282 8.55 -0.39 -10.32
CA ARG A 282 9.92 -0.24 -9.80
C ARG A 282 10.62 -1.59 -9.67
N SER A 283 9.94 -2.61 -9.16
CA SER A 283 10.52 -3.93 -8.92
C SER A 283 10.87 -4.64 -10.23
N GLU A 284 10.14 -4.37 -11.32
CA GLU A 284 10.45 -4.89 -12.65
C GLU A 284 11.68 -4.20 -13.30
N HIS A 285 11.91 -2.92 -13.00
CA HIS A 285 12.89 -2.10 -13.74
C HIS A 285 14.15 -1.76 -12.93
N LEU A 286 14.06 -1.72 -11.60
CA LEU A 286 15.16 -1.34 -10.71
C LEU A 286 15.78 -2.56 -10.05
N GLY A 287 17.08 -2.75 -10.27
CA GLY A 287 17.82 -3.89 -9.71
C GLY A 287 18.05 -3.83 -8.19
N CYS A 288 17.54 -2.81 -7.49
CA CYS A 288 17.61 -2.69 -6.03
C CYS A 288 16.43 -3.35 -5.30
N TYR A 289 15.41 -3.84 -6.01
CA TYR A 289 14.25 -4.51 -5.42
C TYR A 289 14.23 -5.99 -5.78
N GLU A 290 13.86 -6.81 -4.80
CA GLU A 290 13.54 -8.22 -5.01
C GLU A 290 12.17 -8.36 -5.71
N PRO A 291 11.95 -9.39 -6.54
CA PRO A 291 10.75 -9.54 -7.34
C PRO A 291 9.58 -10.14 -6.55
N VAL A 292 9.21 -9.54 -5.41
CA VAL A 292 8.16 -10.02 -4.49
C VAL A 292 6.73 -9.83 -5.03
N HIS A 293 6.59 -9.11 -6.14
CA HIS A 293 5.33 -8.88 -6.82
C HIS A 293 4.81 -10.12 -7.57
N TYR A 294 5.67 -11.09 -7.87
CA TYR A 294 5.24 -12.37 -8.45
C TYR A 294 4.76 -13.33 -7.36
N THR A 295 3.63 -14.02 -7.61
CA THR A 295 3.03 -14.98 -6.67
C THR A 295 3.85 -16.26 -6.50
N ASP A 296 4.74 -16.59 -7.45
CA ASP A 296 5.64 -17.74 -7.44
C ASP A 296 7.11 -17.36 -7.18
N SER A 297 7.35 -16.14 -6.71
CA SER A 297 8.69 -15.61 -6.47
C SER A 297 9.49 -16.46 -5.47
N PRO A 298 10.78 -16.74 -5.74
CA PRO A 298 11.62 -17.56 -4.87
C PRO A 298 12.26 -16.78 -3.70
N VAL A 299 11.85 -15.54 -3.45
CA VAL A 299 12.45 -14.66 -2.43
C VAL A 299 12.22 -15.25 -1.03
N GLU A 300 13.33 -15.50 -0.32
CA GLU A 300 13.29 -16.11 1.01
C GLU A 300 12.57 -15.21 2.03
N GLY A 301 11.75 -15.81 2.89
CA GLY A 301 10.97 -15.10 3.91
C GLY A 301 9.67 -14.47 3.40
N TYR A 302 9.39 -14.53 2.10
CA TYR A 302 8.12 -14.11 1.52
C TYR A 302 7.22 -15.31 1.19
N ARG A 303 5.90 -15.14 1.35
CA ARG A 303 4.94 -16.24 1.17
C ARG A 303 3.67 -15.81 0.45
N LEU A 304 3.12 -16.70 -0.36
CA LEU A 304 1.73 -16.56 -0.81
C LEU A 304 0.81 -17.07 0.34
N PRO A 305 -0.14 -16.26 0.84
CA PRO A 305 -1.08 -16.70 1.87
C PRO A 305 -1.93 -17.90 1.39
N LYS A 306 -2.43 -18.71 2.32
CA LYS A 306 -3.44 -19.74 1.99
C LYS A 306 -4.80 -19.06 1.87
N LEU A 307 -5.19 -18.73 0.65
CA LEU A 307 -6.40 -17.95 0.39
C LEU A 307 -7.69 -18.79 0.44
N GLY A 308 -7.58 -20.14 0.48
CA GLY A 308 -8.72 -21.07 0.43
C GLY A 308 -9.37 -21.46 1.76
N THR A 309 -8.88 -21.02 2.92
CA THR A 309 -9.42 -21.44 4.24
C THR A 309 -10.63 -20.64 4.73
N HIS A 310 -10.93 -19.49 4.13
CA HIS A 310 -12.10 -18.66 4.48
C HIS A 310 -13.35 -18.99 3.65
N LEU A 311 -13.24 -19.84 2.63
CA LEU A 311 -14.37 -20.25 1.78
C LEU A 311 -15.24 -21.37 2.40
N GLU A 312 -14.86 -21.91 3.56
CA GLU A 312 -15.56 -23.03 4.22
C GLU A 312 -16.30 -22.65 5.53
N GLN A 313 -16.37 -21.37 5.92
CA GLN A 313 -17.08 -20.92 7.13
C GLN A 313 -18.43 -20.27 6.83
#